data_AF-A0A6A3CLA0-F1
#
_entry.id   AF-A0A6A3CLA0-F1
#
_cell.length_a   1.000
_cell.length_b   1.000
_cell.length_c   1.000
_cell.angle_alpha   90.00
_cell.angle_beta   90.00
_cell.angle_gamma   90.00
#
_symmetry.space_group_name_H-M   'P 1'
#
loop_
_entity.id
_entity.type
_entity.pdbx_description
1 polymer ?
#
loop_
_entity_poly.entity_id
_entity_poly.type
_entity_poly.pdbx_seq_one_letter_code
_entity_poly.pdbx_strand_id
1 'polypeptide(L)'
;MMMSGSFYIAKYRDPGSQGEDSHFICEEMHTIGVADGVGGWQMRGVDARIYARQLMNNSLLATLTQTHPHNRIDPMKVLDEAFAKTKAAGSLTACVITLHEDMLHAVNMGDSAFMVIRQGAAVYRSPIQQRSFNFPYQLGSCDKPPQAQVMKVAVEAGDVIVAGTDGLFDNLSETQILESVVYNELET
;
A
#
# COMPACT_ATOMS: atom_id res chain seq x y z
N MET A 1 -15.49 1.13 -11.65
CA MET A 1 -14.83 2.35 -11.14
C MET A 1 -14.52 2.13 -9.67
N MET A 2 -13.31 2.43 -9.22
CA MET A 2 -12.92 2.32 -7.81
C MET A 2 -13.00 3.70 -7.15
N MET A 3 -13.87 3.86 -6.15
CA MET A 3 -13.87 5.05 -5.29
C MET A 3 -12.88 4.84 -4.16
N SER A 4 -11.97 5.79 -3.95
CA SER A 4 -10.85 5.63 -3.03
C SER A 4 -10.81 6.78 -2.04
N GLY A 5 -10.47 6.47 -0.78
CA GLY A 5 -10.20 7.45 0.26
C GLY A 5 -9.05 6.96 1.12
N SER A 6 -8.50 7.84 1.95
CA SER A 6 -7.43 7.50 2.88
C SER A 6 -7.61 8.22 4.21
N PHE A 7 -7.12 7.58 5.26
CA PHE A 7 -7.04 8.16 6.59
C PHE A 7 -5.70 7.81 7.21
N TYR A 8 -5.17 8.69 8.06
CA TYR A 8 -3.82 8.58 8.57
C TYR A 8 -3.73 8.94 10.05
N ILE A 9 -3.17 8.04 10.86
CA ILE A 9 -2.90 8.26 12.28
C ILE A 9 -1.42 7.98 12.55
N ALA A 10 -0.64 9.02 12.85
CA ALA A 10 0.77 8.85 13.23
C ALA A 10 0.91 8.18 14.61
N LYS A 11 1.94 7.33 14.76
CA LYS A 11 2.29 6.66 16.02
C LYS A 11 2.46 7.61 17.21
N TYR A 12 3.12 8.75 16.99
CA TYR A 12 3.31 9.79 18.00
C TYR A 12 2.55 11.04 17.59
N ARG A 13 1.77 11.61 18.54
CA ARG A 13 0.99 12.84 18.35
C ARG A 13 1.79 14.11 18.63
N ASP A 14 3.12 14.02 18.67
CA ASP A 14 3.97 15.17 18.93
C ASP A 14 3.86 16.19 17.80
N PRO A 15 3.79 17.51 18.10
CA PRO A 15 3.76 18.56 17.09
C PRO A 15 5.03 18.50 16.21
N GLY A 16 4.91 17.91 15.01
CA GLY A 16 6.01 17.75 14.04
C GLY A 16 6.32 16.30 13.62
N SER A 17 5.79 15.30 14.32
CA SER A 17 5.87 13.90 13.91
C SER A 17 4.78 13.60 12.87
N GLN A 18 5.13 13.63 11.59
CA GLN A 18 4.20 13.28 10.50
C GLN A 18 4.09 11.76 10.26
N GLY A 19 4.67 10.92 11.13
CA GLY A 19 4.82 9.47 10.97
C GLY A 19 5.54 9.06 9.67
N GLU A 20 5.99 7.81 9.62
CA GLU A 20 6.89 7.28 8.59
C GLU A 20 6.17 6.67 7.39
N ASP A 21 4.89 6.38 7.57
CA ASP A 21 3.97 5.89 6.55
C ASP A 21 3.64 6.96 5.48
N SER A 22 3.28 6.50 4.29
CA SER A 22 2.83 7.33 3.18
C SER A 22 1.87 6.56 2.28
N HIS A 23 1.05 7.27 1.51
CA HIS A 23 0.16 6.67 0.52
C HIS A 23 0.04 7.54 -0.73
N PHE A 24 -0.55 7.02 -1.79
CA PHE A 24 -1.07 7.80 -2.91
C PHE A 24 -2.41 7.24 -3.41
N ILE A 25 -3.21 8.10 -4.03
CA ILE A 25 -4.43 7.73 -4.72
C ILE A 25 -4.38 8.35 -6.13
N CYS A 26 -4.61 7.53 -7.14
CA CYS A 26 -4.77 7.94 -8.53
C CYS A 26 -6.17 7.49 -8.99
N GLU A 27 -7.15 8.38 -8.88
CA GLU A 27 -8.54 8.08 -9.23
C GLU A 27 -8.70 7.77 -10.72
N GLU A 28 -8.02 8.53 -11.59
CA GLU A 28 -8.06 8.39 -13.05
C GLU A 28 -7.68 6.98 -13.52
N MET A 29 -6.66 6.39 -12.88
CA MET A 29 -6.12 5.08 -13.23
C MET A 29 -6.54 3.99 -12.23
N HIS A 30 -7.49 4.29 -11.33
CA HIS A 30 -7.96 3.39 -10.27
C HIS A 30 -6.83 2.68 -9.54
N THR A 31 -5.81 3.42 -9.15
CA THR A 31 -4.59 2.87 -8.55
C THR A 31 -4.29 3.55 -7.23
N ILE A 32 -4.04 2.76 -6.20
CA ILE A 32 -3.68 3.22 -4.87
C ILE A 32 -2.38 2.57 -4.43
N GLY A 33 -1.69 3.20 -3.49
CA GLY A 33 -0.56 2.57 -2.83
C GLY A 33 -0.40 3.03 -1.40
N VAL A 34 0.11 2.13 -0.56
CA VAL A 34 0.50 2.39 0.83
C VAL A 34 1.94 1.94 1.04
N ALA A 35 2.64 2.62 1.93
CA ALA A 35 3.99 2.29 2.31
C ALA A 35 4.26 2.63 3.77
N ASP A 36 5.06 1.80 4.44
CA ASP A 36 5.59 2.03 5.78
C ASP A 36 7.10 2.24 5.72
N GLY A 37 7.55 3.42 6.12
CA GLY A 37 8.97 3.75 6.23
C GLY A 37 9.59 3.13 7.50
N VAL A 38 10.69 2.38 7.33
CA VAL A 38 11.34 1.70 8.47
C VAL A 38 12.01 2.71 9.42
N GLY A 39 11.39 2.95 10.58
CA GLY A 39 11.86 3.94 11.56
C GLY A 39 13.24 3.70 12.17
N GLY A 40 13.78 2.49 12.06
CA GLY A 40 15.15 2.17 12.49
C GLY A 40 16.24 3.04 11.85
N TRP A 41 15.96 3.66 10.70
CA TRP A 41 16.84 4.63 10.04
C TRP A 41 17.12 5.90 10.86
N GLN A 42 16.23 6.26 11.78
CA GLN A 42 16.43 7.42 12.66
C GLN A 42 17.70 7.29 13.51
N MET A 43 18.07 6.07 13.92
CA MET A 43 19.31 5.80 14.66
C MET A 43 20.59 6.13 13.85
N ARG A 44 20.46 6.23 12.53
CA ARG A 44 21.54 6.62 11.60
C ARG A 44 21.40 8.06 11.11
N GLY A 45 20.51 8.85 11.71
CA GLY A 45 20.22 10.23 11.29
C GLY A 45 19.51 10.34 9.94
N VAL A 46 18.89 9.25 9.47
CA VAL A 46 18.14 9.21 8.20
C VAL A 46 16.64 9.26 8.50
N ASP A 47 15.94 10.17 7.84
CA ASP A 47 14.49 10.33 8.01
C ASP A 47 13.72 9.45 7.01
N ALA A 48 13.21 8.29 7.48
CA ALA A 48 12.48 7.33 6.66
C ALA A 48 11.21 7.93 6.00
N ARG A 49 10.68 9.01 6.61
CA ARG A 49 9.59 9.83 6.08
C ARG A 49 9.83 10.34 4.67
N ILE A 50 11.07 10.76 4.40
CA ILE A 50 11.45 11.34 3.11
C ILE A 50 11.47 10.23 2.05
N TYR A 51 11.99 9.05 2.41
CA TYR A 51 12.02 7.89 1.53
C TYR A 51 10.60 7.43 1.15
N ALA A 52 9.72 7.24 2.13
CA ALA A 52 8.34 6.83 1.92
C ALA A 52 7.55 7.80 1.04
N ARG A 53 7.58 9.09 1.36
CA ARG A 53 6.88 10.12 0.57
C ARG A 53 7.43 10.24 -0.84
N GLN A 54 8.76 10.19 -1.01
CA GLN A 54 9.35 10.25 -2.33
C GLN A 54 8.96 9.04 -3.18
N LEU A 55 8.96 7.83 -2.62
CA LEU A 55 8.60 6.62 -3.35
C LEU A 55 7.11 6.62 -3.73
N MET A 56 6.20 7.00 -2.82
CA MET A 56 4.77 7.12 -3.15
C MET A 56 4.49 8.20 -4.19
N ASN A 57 5.15 9.36 -4.11
CA ASN A 57 5.04 10.40 -5.15
C ASN A 57 5.54 9.90 -6.51
N ASN A 58 6.68 9.21 -6.54
CA ASN A 58 7.19 8.62 -7.77
C ASN A 58 6.28 7.51 -8.30
N SER A 59 5.57 6.78 -7.43
CA SER A 59 4.58 5.77 -7.80
C SER A 59 3.36 6.38 -8.47
N LEU A 60 2.85 7.50 -7.94
CA LEU A 60 1.79 8.27 -8.58
C LEU A 60 2.24 8.76 -9.97
N LEU A 61 3.44 9.33 -10.08
CA LEU A 61 3.97 9.79 -11.37
C LEU A 61 4.12 8.62 -12.36
N ALA A 62 4.72 7.50 -11.93
CA ALA A 62 4.88 6.31 -12.77
C ALA A 62 3.52 5.74 -13.21
N THR A 63 2.50 5.81 -12.36
CA THR A 63 1.12 5.42 -12.72
C THR A 63 0.57 6.30 -13.85
N LEU A 64 0.69 7.63 -13.70
CA LEU A 64 0.17 8.60 -14.68
C LEU A 64 0.93 8.58 -16.02
N THR A 65 2.21 8.22 -16.01
CA THR A 65 3.04 8.19 -17.22
C THR A 65 3.12 6.82 -17.89
N GLN A 66 2.52 5.78 -17.31
CA GLN A 66 2.58 4.43 -17.87
C GLN A 66 1.75 4.35 -19.16
N THR A 67 2.42 4.11 -20.28
CA THR A 67 1.75 3.97 -21.58
C THR A 67 1.39 2.52 -21.84
N HIS A 68 0.09 2.21 -21.77
CA HIS A 68 -0.42 0.87 -22.06
C HIS A 68 -1.70 0.90 -22.90
N PRO A 69 -1.92 -0.13 -23.74
CA PRO A 69 -3.21 -0.32 -24.40
C PRO A 69 -4.31 -0.36 -23.33
N HIS A 70 -5.40 0.38 -23.57
CA HIS A 70 -6.57 0.41 -22.68
C HIS A 70 -6.29 0.90 -21.26
N ASN A 71 -5.28 1.76 -21.05
CA ASN A 71 -4.96 2.34 -19.73
C ASN A 71 -4.68 1.29 -18.63
N ARG A 72 -4.20 0.11 -19.03
CA ARG A 72 -3.90 -0.98 -18.10
C ARG A 72 -2.60 -0.72 -17.35
N ILE A 73 -2.68 -0.45 -16.05
CA ILE A 73 -1.51 -0.27 -15.19
C ILE A 73 -0.90 -1.63 -14.81
N ASP A 74 0.43 -1.72 -14.87
CA ASP A 74 1.20 -2.80 -14.26
C ASP A 74 1.81 -2.29 -12.94
N PRO A 75 1.31 -2.73 -11.77
CA PRO A 75 1.81 -2.29 -10.47
C PRO A 75 3.30 -2.61 -10.26
N MET A 76 3.81 -3.70 -10.83
CA MET A 76 5.24 -4.04 -10.70
C MET A 76 6.10 -3.00 -11.38
N LYS A 77 5.69 -2.51 -12.57
CA LYS A 77 6.40 -1.43 -13.25
C LYS A 77 6.29 -0.10 -12.51
N VAL A 78 5.13 0.19 -11.93
CA VAL A 78 4.96 1.36 -11.05
C VAL A 78 5.98 1.30 -9.92
N LEU A 79 6.07 0.17 -9.22
CA LEU A 79 6.99 -0.03 -8.11
C LEU A 79 8.45 0.06 -8.54
N ASP A 80 8.81 -0.57 -9.66
CA ASP A 80 10.17 -0.57 -10.20
C ASP A 80 10.65 0.83 -10.61
N GLU A 81 9.81 1.56 -11.36
CA GLU A 81 10.11 2.93 -11.78
C GLU A 81 10.18 3.88 -10.58
N ALA A 82 9.24 3.75 -9.64
CA ALA A 82 9.24 4.56 -8.42
C ALA A 82 10.50 4.32 -7.58
N PHE A 83 10.90 3.05 -7.44
CA PHE A 83 12.12 2.67 -6.76
C PHE A 83 13.35 3.26 -7.44
N ALA A 84 13.47 3.13 -8.77
CA ALA A 84 14.59 3.66 -9.55
C ALA A 84 14.73 5.19 -9.45
N LYS A 85 13.60 5.91 -9.36
CA LYS A 85 13.55 7.38 -9.24
C LYS A 85 13.73 7.89 -7.81
N THR A 86 13.58 7.04 -6.80
CA THR A 86 13.77 7.42 -5.39
C THR A 86 15.25 7.55 -5.06
N LYS A 87 15.66 8.68 -4.48
CA LYS A 87 17.07 9.01 -4.19
C LYS A 87 17.34 9.27 -2.71
N ALA A 88 16.30 9.51 -1.92
CA ALA A 88 16.41 9.60 -0.48
C ALA A 88 17.07 8.32 0.08
N ALA A 89 17.75 8.47 1.22
CA ALA A 89 18.20 7.33 2.00
C ALA A 89 17.03 6.83 2.85
N GLY A 90 16.94 5.51 3.03
CA GLY A 90 15.89 4.89 3.82
C GLY A 90 15.47 3.56 3.23
N SER A 91 14.41 3.01 3.79
CA SER A 91 13.74 1.84 3.25
C SER A 91 12.29 1.78 3.71
N LEU A 92 11.48 0.98 3.01
CA LEU A 92 10.06 0.83 3.33
C LEU A 92 9.50 -0.52 2.88
N THR A 93 8.34 -0.87 3.43
CA THR A 93 7.41 -1.82 2.82
C THR A 93 6.44 -1.06 1.92
N ALA A 94 5.92 -1.68 0.86
CA ALA A 94 4.99 -1.05 -0.08
C ALA A 94 4.01 -2.04 -0.70
N CYS A 95 2.75 -1.64 -0.75
CA CYS A 95 1.70 -2.32 -1.51
C CYS A 95 1.08 -1.35 -2.51
N VAL A 96 1.05 -1.71 -3.80
CA VAL A 96 0.41 -0.95 -4.88
C VAL A 96 -0.67 -1.81 -5.51
N ILE A 97 -1.88 -1.26 -5.65
CA ILE A 97 -3.08 -1.97 -6.10
C ILE A 97 -3.72 -1.16 -7.21
N THR A 98 -4.04 -1.78 -8.34
CA THR A 98 -4.78 -1.18 -9.45
C THR A 98 -6.00 -2.05 -9.80
N LEU A 99 -7.14 -1.41 -10.03
CA LEU A 99 -8.33 -2.07 -10.55
C LEU A 99 -8.35 -1.99 -12.07
N HIS A 100 -8.38 -3.15 -12.72
CA HIS A 100 -8.62 -3.26 -14.16
C HIS A 100 -9.82 -4.19 -14.40
N GLU A 101 -10.90 -3.63 -14.95
CA GLU A 101 -12.18 -4.34 -15.14
C GLU A 101 -12.71 -4.89 -13.81
N ASP A 102 -12.77 -6.22 -13.67
CA ASP A 102 -13.22 -7.00 -12.52
C ASP A 102 -12.06 -7.63 -11.76
N MET A 103 -10.82 -7.17 -11.98
CA MET A 103 -9.61 -7.74 -11.38
C MET A 103 -8.76 -6.68 -10.71
N LEU A 104 -8.46 -6.89 -9.42
CA LEU A 104 -7.36 -6.22 -8.75
C LEU A 104 -6.05 -6.85 -9.19
N HIS A 105 -5.14 -6.01 -9.64
CA HIS A 105 -3.75 -6.32 -9.84
C HIS A 105 -2.96 -5.62 -8.73
N ALA A 106 -2.15 -6.37 -7.99
CA ALA A 106 -1.38 -5.79 -6.90
C ALA A 106 0.06 -6.29 -6.88
N VAL A 107 0.95 -5.46 -6.35
CA VAL A 107 2.32 -5.83 -5.98
C VAL A 107 2.56 -5.44 -4.53
N ASN A 108 3.15 -6.34 -3.75
CA ASN A 108 3.48 -6.12 -2.34
C ASN A 108 4.92 -6.49 -2.04
N MET A 109 5.64 -5.59 -1.37
CA MET A 109 6.96 -5.82 -0.81
C MET A 109 6.89 -5.55 0.70
N GLY A 110 7.06 -6.59 1.51
CA GLY A 110 6.99 -6.50 2.96
C GLY A 110 5.64 -6.91 3.54
N ASP A 111 5.28 -6.34 4.68
CA ASP A 111 4.13 -6.69 5.51
C ASP A 111 2.99 -5.66 5.53
N SER A 112 3.09 -4.60 4.70
CA SER A 112 1.89 -3.93 4.19
C SER A 112 0.96 -4.96 3.53
N ALA A 113 -0.34 -4.71 3.57
CA ALA A 113 -1.32 -5.68 3.08
C ALA A 113 -2.62 -5.03 2.61
N PHE A 114 -3.48 -5.83 1.99
CA PHE A 114 -4.86 -5.47 1.71
C PHE A 114 -5.82 -6.65 1.91
N MET A 115 -7.09 -6.34 2.14
CA MET A 115 -8.19 -7.29 2.17
C MET A 115 -9.33 -6.84 1.26
N VAL A 116 -10.06 -7.82 0.72
CA VAL A 116 -11.30 -7.61 -0.03
C VAL A 116 -12.45 -8.12 0.83
N ILE A 117 -13.41 -7.24 1.06
CA ILE A 117 -14.61 -7.50 1.85
C ILE A 117 -15.80 -7.49 0.89
N ARG A 118 -16.62 -8.53 0.95
CA ARG A 118 -17.83 -8.69 0.16
C ARG A 118 -18.97 -9.08 1.07
N GLN A 119 -20.05 -8.29 1.06
CA GLN A 119 -21.26 -8.56 1.83
C GLN A 119 -20.96 -8.84 3.32
N GLY A 120 -20.08 -8.02 3.92
CA GLY A 120 -19.68 -8.13 5.32
C GLY A 120 -18.70 -9.26 5.66
N ALA A 121 -18.15 -9.99 4.67
CA ALA A 121 -17.18 -11.06 4.88
C ALA A 121 -15.85 -10.79 4.15
N ALA A 122 -14.73 -11.12 4.79
CA ALA A 122 -13.43 -11.10 4.14
C ALA A 122 -13.32 -12.26 3.14
N VAL A 123 -13.35 -11.95 1.84
CA VAL A 123 -13.22 -12.94 0.76
C VAL A 123 -11.77 -13.13 0.30
N TYR A 124 -10.90 -12.17 0.63
CA TYR A 124 -9.48 -12.26 0.36
C TYR A 124 -8.67 -11.45 1.38
N ARG A 125 -7.50 -11.97 1.74
CA ARG A 125 -6.46 -11.24 2.48
C ARG A 125 -5.12 -11.49 1.81
N SER A 126 -4.40 -10.43 1.50
CA SER A 126 -3.09 -10.56 0.86
C SER A 126 -2.09 -11.23 1.79
N PRO A 127 -1.23 -12.11 1.28
CA PRO A 127 -0.10 -12.60 2.04
C PRO A 127 0.89 -11.46 2.33
N ILE A 128 1.57 -11.56 3.48
CA ILE A 128 2.69 -10.70 3.86
C ILE A 128 4.02 -11.37 3.50
N GLN A 129 5.03 -10.55 3.22
CA GLN A 129 6.36 -10.98 2.85
C GLN A 129 7.37 -10.63 3.95
N GLN A 130 7.78 -11.65 4.71
CA GLN A 130 8.73 -11.48 5.82
C GLN A 130 9.78 -12.60 5.83
N ARG A 131 10.96 -12.28 6.37
CA ARG A 131 12.06 -13.24 6.58
C ARG A 131 11.93 -13.93 7.94
N SER A 132 11.47 -13.19 8.93
CA SER A 132 11.13 -13.63 10.28
C SER A 132 10.12 -12.65 10.88
N PHE A 133 9.57 -12.98 12.05
CA PHE A 133 8.70 -12.07 12.80
C PHE A 133 9.31 -10.66 12.91
N ASN A 134 8.53 -9.64 12.55
CA ASN A 134 8.92 -8.23 12.51
C ASN A 134 10.19 -7.93 11.69
N PHE A 135 10.46 -8.73 10.66
CA PHE A 135 11.55 -8.50 9.73
C PHE A 135 11.06 -8.66 8.27
N PRO A 136 10.30 -7.68 7.77
CA PRO A 136 9.74 -7.72 6.42
C PRO A 136 10.83 -7.56 5.35
N TYR A 137 10.45 -7.92 4.12
CA TYR A 137 11.19 -7.47 2.94
C TYR A 137 10.99 -5.97 2.75
N GLN A 138 12.02 -5.24 2.34
CA GLN A 138 11.97 -3.78 2.30
C GLN A 138 12.78 -3.16 1.14
N LEU A 139 12.14 -2.30 0.35
CA LEU A 139 12.80 -1.53 -0.70
C LEU A 139 13.71 -0.47 -0.10
N GLY A 140 14.87 -0.20 -0.73
CA GLY A 140 15.84 0.79 -0.28
C GLY A 140 16.99 0.21 0.54
N SER A 141 16.89 -1.07 0.88
CA SER A 141 17.93 -1.86 1.54
C SER A 141 18.56 -2.88 0.58
N CYS A 142 18.64 -4.15 0.98
CA CYS A 142 19.08 -5.29 0.20
C CYS A 142 18.05 -5.79 -0.83
N ASP A 143 16.76 -5.54 -0.63
CA ASP A 143 15.71 -6.06 -1.54
C ASP A 143 15.43 -5.13 -2.73
N LYS A 144 14.96 -5.72 -3.83
CA LYS A 144 14.66 -5.05 -5.10
C LYS A 144 13.26 -5.40 -5.60
N PRO A 145 12.61 -4.54 -6.40
CA PRO A 145 11.25 -4.76 -6.91
C PRO A 145 10.97 -6.15 -7.50
N PRO A 146 11.88 -6.82 -8.23
CA PRO A 146 11.64 -8.18 -8.74
C PRO A 146 11.37 -9.25 -7.67
N GLN A 147 11.69 -8.99 -6.40
CA GLN A 147 11.39 -9.89 -5.28
C GLN A 147 9.99 -9.67 -4.70
N ALA A 148 9.30 -8.59 -5.08
CA ALA A 148 7.96 -8.28 -4.57
C ALA A 148 6.94 -9.31 -5.08
N GLN A 149 5.94 -9.60 -4.24
CA GLN A 149 4.89 -10.54 -4.56
C GLN A 149 3.87 -9.88 -5.48
N VAL A 150 3.49 -10.55 -6.57
CA VAL A 150 2.43 -10.10 -7.48
C VAL A 150 1.16 -10.90 -7.20
N MET A 151 0.02 -10.21 -7.10
CA MET A 151 -1.28 -10.82 -6.83
C MET A 151 -2.30 -10.37 -7.85
N LYS A 152 -3.26 -11.25 -8.13
CA LYS A 152 -4.46 -10.95 -8.91
C LYS A 152 -5.67 -11.48 -8.17
N VAL A 153 -6.69 -10.64 -7.97
CA VAL A 153 -7.88 -10.98 -7.19
C VAL A 153 -9.11 -10.52 -7.95
N ALA A 154 -10.06 -11.42 -8.19
CA ALA A 154 -11.34 -11.07 -8.80
C ALA A 154 -12.19 -10.29 -7.80
N VAL A 155 -12.86 -9.24 -8.28
CA VAL A 155 -13.73 -8.37 -7.50
C VAL A 155 -15.05 -8.13 -8.18
N GLU A 156 -16.05 -7.79 -7.38
CA GLU A 156 -17.41 -7.51 -7.82
C GLU A 156 -17.82 -6.09 -7.40
N ALA A 157 -18.82 -5.54 -8.08
CA ALA A 157 -19.38 -4.26 -7.68
C ALA A 157 -19.97 -4.38 -6.26
N GLY A 158 -19.60 -3.45 -5.38
CA GLY A 158 -19.94 -3.49 -3.96
C GLY A 158 -18.86 -4.09 -3.06
N ASP A 159 -17.78 -4.65 -3.63
CA ASP A 159 -16.62 -5.03 -2.82
C ASP A 159 -15.93 -3.79 -2.22
N VAL A 160 -15.53 -3.91 -0.95
CA VAL A 160 -14.73 -2.90 -0.25
C VAL A 160 -13.29 -3.41 -0.12
N ILE A 161 -12.34 -2.57 -0.50
CA ILE A 161 -10.91 -2.87 -0.42
C ILE A 161 -10.32 -2.07 0.73
N VAL A 162 -9.77 -2.77 1.73
CA VAL A 162 -9.04 -2.14 2.84
C VAL A 162 -7.56 -2.44 2.65
N ALA A 163 -6.77 -1.41 2.33
CA ALA A 163 -5.32 -1.48 2.24
C ALA A 163 -4.67 -0.68 3.37
N GLY A 164 -3.57 -1.18 3.90
CA GLY A 164 -2.89 -0.55 5.04
C GLY A 164 -1.50 -1.11 5.28
N THR A 165 -0.79 -0.44 6.18
CA THR A 165 0.50 -0.88 6.73
C THR A 165 0.28 -1.85 7.89
N ASP A 166 1.36 -2.42 8.42
CA ASP A 166 1.32 -3.28 9.61
C ASP A 166 0.65 -2.59 10.82
N GLY A 167 0.77 -1.26 10.92
CA GLY A 167 0.09 -0.43 11.91
C GLY A 167 -1.43 -0.63 11.96
N LEU A 168 -2.08 -1.00 10.86
CA LEU A 168 -3.49 -1.42 10.86
C LEU A 168 -3.64 -2.89 11.24
N PHE A 169 -2.95 -3.78 10.52
CA PHE A 169 -3.20 -5.22 10.55
C PHE A 169 -2.65 -5.93 11.82
N ASP A 170 -1.71 -5.31 12.52
CA ASP A 170 -1.21 -5.79 13.82
C ASP A 170 -2.07 -5.30 14.99
N ASN A 171 -2.80 -4.20 14.82
CA ASN A 171 -3.57 -3.57 15.90
C ASN A 171 -5.07 -3.86 15.85
N LEU A 172 -5.62 -4.24 14.70
CA LEU A 172 -7.02 -4.64 14.55
C LEU A 172 -7.14 -6.09 14.10
N SER A 173 -8.01 -6.82 14.79
CA SER A 173 -8.45 -8.13 14.32
C SER A 173 -9.33 -7.99 13.07
N GLU A 174 -9.41 -9.07 12.28
CA GLU A 174 -10.26 -9.09 11.09
C GLU A 174 -11.72 -8.74 11.40
N THR A 175 -12.26 -9.27 12.51
CA THR A 175 -13.62 -8.96 12.97
C THR A 175 -13.83 -7.46 13.19
N GLN A 176 -12.88 -6.77 13.83
CA GLN A 176 -13.00 -5.33 14.09
C GLN A 176 -12.95 -4.50 12.80
N ILE A 177 -12.15 -4.94 11.81
CA ILE A 177 -12.12 -4.30 10.49
C ILE A 177 -13.46 -4.49 9.78
N LEU A 178 -14.00 -5.71 9.78
CA LEU A 178 -15.30 -6.03 9.17
C LEU A 178 -16.45 -5.23 9.79
N GLU A 179 -16.51 -5.16 11.13
CA GLU A 179 -17.52 -4.38 11.85
C GLU A 179 -17.47 -2.90 11.47
N SER A 180 -16.27 -2.34 11.32
CA SER A 180 -16.07 -0.94 10.93
C SER A 180 -16.54 -0.65 9.50
N VAL A 181 -16.38 -1.60 8.58
CA VAL A 181 -16.84 -1.46 7.19
C VAL A 181 -18.35 -1.58 7.10
N VAL A 182 -18.94 -2.60 7.74
CA VAL A 182 -20.39 -2.84 7.73
C VAL A 182 -21.16 -1.67 8.37
N TYR A 183 -20.63 -1.10 9.46
CA TYR A 183 -21.26 0.06 10.12
C TYR A 183 -21.44 1.24 9.14
N ASN A 184 -20.45 1.49 8.27
CA ASN A 184 -20.51 2.60 7.31
C ASN A 184 -21.49 2.33 6.14
N GLU A 185 -21.71 1.08 5.74
CA GLU A 185 -22.70 0.74 4.70
C GLU A 185 -24.15 0.99 5.15
N LEU A 186 -24.41 0.99 6.46
CA LEU A 186 -25.75 1.23 7.03
C LEU A 186 -26.08 2.73 7.19
N GLU A 187 -25.09 3.62 7.11
CA GLU A 187 -25.25 5.07 7.27
C GLU A 187 -25.29 5.85 5.94
N THR A 188 -25.11 5.18 4.79
CA THR A 188 -25.16 5.75 3.43
C THR A 188 -26.41 5.33 2.66
#